data_AF-A0AAP2DKD8-F1
#
_entry.id   AF-A0AAP2DKD8-F1
#
_cell.length_a   1.000
_cell.length_b   1.000
_cell.length_c   1.000
_cell.angle_alpha   90.00
_cell.angle_beta   90.00
_cell.angle_gamma   90.00
#
_symmetry.space_group_name_H-M   'P 1'
#
loop_
_entity.id
_entity.type
_entity.pdbx_description
1 polymer ?
#
loop_
_entity_poly.entity_id
_entity_poly.type
_entity_poly.pdbx_seq_one_letter_code
_entity_poly.pdbx_strand_id
1 'polypeptide(L)'
;MRSVHNTSGVIKFYGVAALLFFTSAVSGQSLNSNWRQDLSASLEQFLKCKETSPEGNKCVNFIGESLNKVYRVNDFYSQKLGRFMAAGEISSYLKDSDKWTLLGHSYEQTTLATAQDYANAKKAVVAVYMNAEGIGHAVVITPGELKPSGSWGLNVPSAASFFATDPEKSFVDKGLSYAFAKNMLKDVLIYGRKY
;
A
#
# COMPACT_ATOMS: atom_id res chain seq x y z
N MET A 1 59.37 2.68 68.16
CA MET A 1 59.43 1.94 66.88
C MET A 1 58.07 2.08 66.18
N ARG A 2 58.09 2.52 64.91
CA ARG A 2 57.15 2.35 63.76
C ARG A 2 55.68 1.94 64.09
N SER A 3 54.62 2.48 63.49
CA SER A 3 54.42 2.84 62.08
C SER A 3 53.09 3.59 61.87
N VAL A 4 53.03 4.28 60.73
CA VAL A 4 51.94 5.05 60.09
C VAL A 4 50.92 4.13 59.38
N HIS A 5 49.71 4.65 59.09
CA HIS A 5 48.80 4.51 57.90
C HIS A 5 47.32 4.59 58.37
N ASN A 6 46.45 5.56 58.02
CA ASN A 6 45.95 6.13 56.75
C ASN A 6 45.32 5.13 55.76
N THR A 7 43.98 5.12 55.68
CA THR A 7 43.14 4.78 54.49
C THR A 7 41.73 5.33 54.73
N SER A 8 41.31 6.38 54.00
CA SER A 8 40.61 6.37 52.70
C SER A 8 39.13 5.98 52.79
N GLY A 9 38.28 6.95 52.44
CA GLY A 9 36.82 6.86 52.49
C GLY A 9 36.18 6.15 51.30
N VAL A 10 34.85 6.04 51.37
CA VAL A 10 33.99 5.68 50.24
C VAL A 10 32.69 6.48 50.36
N ILE A 11 32.55 7.54 49.56
CA ILE A 11 31.28 8.24 49.36
C ILE A 11 30.47 7.40 48.36
N LYS A 12 29.36 6.82 48.82
CA LYS A 12 28.42 6.09 47.96
C LYS A 12 27.61 7.08 47.14
N PHE A 13 27.99 7.30 45.88
CA PHE A 13 27.14 7.95 44.88
C PHE A 13 26.05 6.97 44.43
N TYR A 14 24.81 7.21 44.88
CA TYR A 14 23.63 6.57 44.31
C TYR A 14 23.29 7.27 42.99
N GLY A 15 23.82 6.75 41.89
CA GLY A 15 23.43 7.17 40.55
C GLY A 15 22.04 6.64 40.21
N VAL A 16 21.02 7.50 40.27
CA VAL A 16 19.69 7.22 39.72
C VAL A 16 19.79 7.36 38.19
N ALA A 17 19.96 6.24 37.50
CA ALA A 17 19.89 6.19 36.05
C ALA A 17 18.42 6.32 35.61
N ALA A 18 17.99 7.55 35.30
CA ALA A 18 16.71 7.80 34.67
C ALA A 18 16.76 7.34 33.19
N LEU A 19 16.25 6.13 32.93
CA LEU A 19 16.01 5.62 31.58
C LEU A 19 14.87 6.43 30.93
N LEU A 20 15.24 7.42 30.13
CA LEU A 20 14.33 8.13 29.23
C LEU A 20 13.91 7.16 28.12
N PHE A 21 12.78 6.47 28.32
CA PHE A 21 12.06 5.80 27.25
C PHE A 21 11.52 6.86 26.29
N PHE A 22 12.28 7.16 25.23
CA PHE A 22 11.73 7.78 24.03
C PHE A 22 10.75 6.80 23.41
N THR A 23 9.48 6.87 23.79
CA THR A 23 8.40 6.23 23.05
C THR A 23 8.28 6.98 21.72
N SER A 24 8.97 6.51 20.70
CA SER A 24 8.71 6.92 19.32
C SER A 24 7.26 6.55 19.03
N ALA A 25 6.35 7.52 19.11
CA ALA A 25 5.03 7.37 18.52
C ALA A 25 5.27 7.25 17.01
N VAL A 26 5.43 6.02 16.53
CA VAL A 26 5.35 5.69 15.11
C VAL A 26 3.96 6.17 14.69
N SER A 27 3.92 7.35 14.10
CA SER A 27 2.72 7.90 13.48
C SER A 27 2.45 7.06 12.24
N GLY A 28 1.95 5.84 12.45
CA GLY A 28 1.49 4.98 11.37
C GLY A 28 0.38 5.71 10.66
N GLN A 29 0.62 6.14 9.41
CA GLN A 29 -0.48 6.59 8.57
C GLN A 29 -1.43 5.40 8.45
N SER A 30 -2.54 5.48 9.17
CA SER A 30 -3.52 4.43 9.24
C SER A 30 -4.58 4.69 8.19
N LEU A 31 -5.04 3.60 7.57
CA LEU A 31 -6.26 3.58 6.80
C LEU A 31 -7.36 4.37 7.52
N ASN A 32 -7.97 5.33 6.83
CA ASN A 32 -9.00 6.17 7.42
C ASN A 32 -10.26 5.32 7.74
N SER A 33 -11.07 5.74 8.72
CA SER A 33 -12.24 4.94 9.17
C SER A 33 -13.33 4.78 8.11
N ASN A 34 -13.40 5.71 7.16
CA ASN A 34 -14.42 5.80 6.11
C ASN A 34 -13.89 5.31 4.77
N TRP A 35 -12.77 4.56 4.75
CA TRP A 35 -12.04 4.22 3.53
C TRP A 35 -12.93 3.60 2.45
N ARG A 36 -13.92 2.80 2.84
CA ARG A 36 -14.85 2.14 1.92
C ARG A 36 -15.73 3.16 1.21
N GLN A 37 -16.32 4.10 1.98
CA GLN A 37 -17.10 5.20 1.44
C GLN A 37 -16.23 6.11 0.57
N ASP A 38 -15.00 6.38 0.99
CA ASP A 38 -14.07 7.20 0.23
C ASP A 38 -13.64 6.57 -1.10
N LEU A 39 -13.40 5.25 -1.13
CA LEU A 39 -13.14 4.51 -2.37
C LEU A 39 -14.36 4.47 -3.28
N SER A 40 -15.56 4.25 -2.74
CA SER A 40 -16.81 4.27 -3.51
C SER A 40 -17.04 5.65 -4.13
N ALA A 41 -16.84 6.73 -3.36
CA ALA A 41 -16.93 8.08 -3.89
C ALA A 41 -15.84 8.37 -4.95
N SER A 42 -14.62 7.87 -4.76
CA SER A 42 -13.58 7.96 -5.79
C SER A 42 -13.96 7.19 -7.05
N LEU A 43 -14.65 6.06 -6.94
CA LEU A 43 -15.14 5.29 -8.08
C LEU A 43 -16.22 6.06 -8.84
N GLU A 44 -17.18 6.66 -8.15
CA GLU A 44 -18.20 7.51 -8.77
C GLU A 44 -17.58 8.71 -9.50
N GLN A 45 -16.60 9.37 -8.88
CA GLN A 45 -15.86 10.48 -9.50
C GLN A 45 -15.08 10.03 -10.74
N PHE A 46 -14.46 8.85 -10.68
CA PHE A 46 -13.76 8.26 -11.81
C PHE A 46 -14.71 7.99 -12.98
N LEU A 47 -15.86 7.35 -12.71
CA LEU A 47 -16.87 7.06 -13.74
C LEU A 47 -17.39 8.35 -14.39
N LYS A 48 -17.69 9.38 -13.59
CA LYS A 48 -18.10 10.69 -14.09
C LYS A 48 -17.02 11.38 -14.92
N CYS A 49 -15.75 11.25 -14.52
CA CYS A 49 -14.62 11.77 -15.30
C CYS A 49 -14.57 11.10 -16.68
N LYS A 50 -14.73 9.77 -16.73
CA LYS A 50 -14.71 9.00 -17.99
C LYS A 50 -15.92 9.28 -18.89
N GLU A 51 -17.09 9.53 -18.32
CA GLU A 51 -18.29 9.94 -19.08
C GLU A 51 -18.11 11.32 -19.74
N THR A 52 -17.54 12.28 -19.01
CA THR A 52 -17.32 13.65 -19.50
C THR A 52 -16.06 13.81 -20.33
N SER A 53 -15.13 12.85 -20.26
CA SER A 53 -13.89 12.83 -21.04
C SER A 53 -13.50 11.38 -21.42
N PRO A 54 -14.16 10.78 -22.43
CA PRO A 54 -13.94 9.37 -22.79
C PRO A 54 -12.51 9.05 -23.21
N GLU A 55 -11.88 9.95 -23.97
CA GLU A 55 -10.46 9.86 -24.37
C GLU A 55 -9.52 10.57 -23.38
N GLY A 56 -10.06 11.04 -22.25
CA GLY A 56 -9.35 11.85 -21.29
C GLY A 56 -8.25 11.07 -20.57
N ASN A 57 -7.01 11.24 -21.00
CA ASN A 57 -5.80 10.93 -20.22
C ASN A 57 -5.79 11.62 -18.84
N LYS A 58 -6.75 12.52 -18.56
CA LYS A 58 -6.93 13.21 -17.27
C LYS A 58 -7.49 12.31 -16.18
N CYS A 59 -8.19 11.21 -16.52
CA CYS A 59 -8.82 10.32 -15.53
C CYS A 59 -7.91 9.15 -15.09
N VAL A 60 -6.63 9.13 -15.49
CA VAL A 60 -5.72 7.99 -15.21
C VAL A 60 -5.09 8.04 -13.82
N ASN A 61 -5.24 9.16 -13.11
CA ASN A 61 -4.56 9.44 -11.84
C ASN A 61 -5.34 8.91 -10.61
N PHE A 62 -6.56 8.40 -10.82
CA PHE A 62 -7.49 8.05 -9.74
C PHE A 62 -6.97 6.99 -8.78
N ILE A 63 -6.11 6.08 -9.23
CA ILE A 63 -5.53 5.07 -8.35
C ILE A 63 -4.56 5.70 -7.33
N GLY A 64 -3.71 6.63 -7.77
CA GLY A 64 -2.80 7.37 -6.90
C GLY A 64 -3.55 8.29 -5.93
N GLU A 65 -4.59 8.98 -6.44
CA GLU A 65 -5.49 9.80 -5.62
C GLU A 65 -6.23 8.97 -4.56
N SER A 66 -6.75 7.80 -4.95
CA SER A 66 -7.48 6.92 -4.03
C SER A 66 -6.57 6.39 -2.92
N LEU A 67 -5.34 6.00 -3.23
CA LEU A 67 -4.35 5.57 -2.24
C LEU A 67 -4.00 6.70 -1.27
N ASN A 68 -3.86 7.94 -1.76
CA ASN A 68 -3.68 9.10 -0.92
C ASN A 68 -4.88 9.36 -0.01
N LYS A 69 -6.10 9.34 -0.57
CA LYS A 69 -7.32 9.61 0.19
C LYS A 69 -7.52 8.61 1.33
N VAL A 70 -7.32 7.31 1.05
CA VAL A 70 -7.68 6.27 2.03
C VAL A 70 -6.57 5.90 2.99
N TYR A 71 -5.32 5.91 2.55
CA TYR A 71 -4.17 5.58 3.41
C TYR A 71 -3.36 6.80 3.86
N ARG A 72 -3.70 8.02 3.39
CA ARG A 72 -2.94 9.26 3.63
C ARG A 72 -1.49 9.19 3.13
N VAL A 73 -1.23 8.31 2.16
CA VAL A 73 0.07 8.08 1.55
C VAL A 73 0.25 9.00 0.35
N ASN A 74 1.27 9.87 0.37
CA ASN A 74 1.55 10.79 -0.74
C ASN A 74 2.64 10.29 -1.69
N ASP A 75 3.01 9.01 -1.59
CA ASP A 75 4.15 8.44 -2.33
C ASP A 75 3.95 8.47 -3.85
N PHE A 76 2.69 8.44 -4.32
CA PHE A 76 2.35 8.47 -5.75
C PHE A 76 1.99 9.86 -6.28
N TYR A 77 2.25 10.94 -5.53
CA TYR A 77 2.10 12.30 -6.03
C TYR A 77 3.43 12.79 -6.63
N SER A 78 3.42 13.16 -7.90
CA SER A 78 4.58 13.75 -8.57
C SER A 78 4.54 15.27 -8.42
N GLN A 79 5.38 15.79 -7.53
CA GLN A 79 5.58 17.24 -7.37
C GLN A 79 6.02 17.90 -8.69
N LYS A 80 6.88 17.20 -9.46
CA LYS A 80 7.38 17.69 -10.76
C LYS A 80 6.26 17.87 -11.79
N LEU A 81 5.28 16.98 -11.80
CA LEU A 81 4.18 17.00 -12.77
C LEU A 81 2.92 17.68 -12.22
N GLY A 82 2.89 18.02 -10.92
CA GLY A 82 1.73 18.61 -10.25
C GLY A 82 0.50 17.69 -10.25
N ARG A 83 0.69 16.37 -10.30
CA ARG A 83 -0.39 15.36 -10.37
C ARG A 83 0.00 14.03 -9.73
N PHE A 84 -0.99 13.21 -9.43
CA PHE A 84 -0.77 11.81 -9.08
C PHE A 84 -0.29 10.99 -10.29
N MET A 85 0.44 9.93 -9.99
CA MET A 85 0.99 8.98 -10.96
C MET A 85 -0.10 8.11 -11.59
N ALA A 86 0.03 7.83 -12.88
CA ALA A 86 -0.74 6.81 -13.58
C ALA A 86 -0.25 5.40 -13.18
N ALA A 87 -1.03 4.37 -13.51
CA ALA A 87 -0.70 2.98 -13.16
C ALA A 87 0.72 2.55 -13.62
N GLY A 88 1.14 2.98 -14.82
CA GLY A 88 2.47 2.67 -15.33
C GLY A 88 3.60 3.31 -14.51
N GLU A 89 3.42 4.57 -14.12
CA GLU A 89 4.36 5.33 -13.28
C GLU A 89 4.43 4.75 -11.86
N ILE A 90 3.30 4.28 -11.30
CA ILE A 90 3.25 3.59 -10.01
C ILE A 90 4.07 2.30 -10.04
N SER A 91 3.91 1.48 -11.08
CA SER A 91 4.68 0.23 -11.23
C SER A 91 6.19 0.49 -11.27
N SER A 92 6.62 1.52 -12.00
CA SER A 92 8.03 1.95 -12.03
C SER A 92 8.51 2.46 -10.67
N TYR A 93 7.72 3.33 -10.02
CA TYR A 93 8.05 3.85 -8.68
C TYR A 93 8.24 2.73 -7.65
N LEU A 94 7.36 1.73 -7.65
CA LEU A 94 7.38 0.63 -6.68
C LEU A 94 8.65 -0.23 -6.76
N LYS A 95 9.26 -0.36 -7.94
CA LYS A 95 10.49 -1.14 -8.15
C LYS A 95 11.70 -0.50 -7.47
N ASP A 96 11.76 0.82 -7.48
CA ASP A 96 12.91 1.59 -6.99
C ASP A 96 12.67 2.18 -5.59
N SER A 97 11.48 1.99 -5.03
CA SER A 97 11.10 2.58 -3.74
C SER A 97 11.67 1.80 -2.55
N ASP A 98 12.34 2.51 -1.66
CA ASP A 98 12.74 1.99 -0.34
C ASP A 98 11.57 1.91 0.65
N LYS A 99 10.49 2.66 0.43
CA LYS A 99 9.26 2.68 1.26
C LYS A 99 8.31 1.52 0.99
N TRP A 100 8.47 0.82 -0.13
CA TRP A 100 7.62 -0.31 -0.48
C TRP A 100 8.46 -1.59 -0.54
N THR A 101 7.81 -2.73 -0.27
CA THR A 101 8.44 -4.04 -0.38
C THR A 101 7.62 -4.89 -1.33
N LEU A 102 8.32 -5.60 -2.21
CA LEU A 102 7.70 -6.68 -2.97
C LEU A 102 7.32 -7.80 -2.01
N LEU A 103 6.05 -8.20 -2.03
CA LEU A 103 5.52 -9.34 -1.28
C LEU A 103 5.58 -10.65 -2.08
N GLY A 104 5.65 -10.55 -3.41
CA GLY A 104 5.76 -11.68 -4.33
C GLY A 104 4.79 -11.58 -5.49
N HIS A 105 4.59 -12.72 -6.17
CA HIS A 105 3.70 -12.83 -7.33
C HIS A 105 2.28 -13.24 -6.93
N SER A 106 1.29 -12.86 -7.74
CA SER A 106 -0.11 -13.16 -7.45
C SER A 106 -0.52 -14.62 -7.62
N TYR A 107 0.31 -15.47 -8.25
CA TYR A 107 0.09 -16.92 -8.31
C TYR A 107 0.45 -17.66 -7.02
N GLU A 108 1.10 -16.98 -6.06
CA GLU A 108 1.51 -17.57 -4.80
C GLU A 108 0.46 -17.31 -3.72
N GLN A 109 -0.17 -18.38 -3.21
CA GLN A 109 -1.21 -18.26 -2.18
C GLN A 109 -0.70 -17.56 -0.91
N THR A 110 0.57 -17.76 -0.56
CA THR A 110 1.25 -17.11 0.57
C THR A 110 1.38 -15.60 0.37
N THR A 111 1.70 -15.13 -0.84
CA THR A 111 1.72 -13.71 -1.18
C THR A 111 0.32 -13.10 -1.07
N LEU A 112 -0.70 -13.78 -1.60
CA LEU A 112 -2.09 -13.33 -1.53
C LEU A 112 -2.58 -13.20 -0.07
N ALA A 113 -2.25 -14.17 0.79
CA ALA A 113 -2.56 -14.13 2.21
C ALA A 113 -1.82 -12.98 2.93
N THR A 114 -0.51 -12.86 2.70
CA THR A 114 0.31 -11.78 3.28
C THR A 114 -0.20 -10.39 2.88
N ALA A 115 -0.64 -10.24 1.63
CA ALA A 115 -1.23 -9.01 1.13
C ALA A 115 -2.55 -8.66 1.84
N GLN A 116 -3.41 -9.65 2.09
CA GLN A 116 -4.64 -9.45 2.86
C GLN A 116 -4.33 -9.08 4.32
N ASP A 117 -3.35 -9.74 4.94
CA ASP A 117 -2.92 -9.46 6.31
C ASP A 117 -2.37 -8.04 6.44
N TYR A 118 -1.58 -7.57 5.48
CA TYR A 118 -1.11 -6.18 5.43
C TYR A 118 -2.27 -5.19 5.32
N ALA A 119 -3.24 -5.44 4.43
CA ALA A 119 -4.39 -4.57 4.30
C ALA A 119 -5.24 -4.56 5.59
N ASN A 120 -5.42 -5.72 6.24
CA ASN A 120 -6.12 -5.84 7.53
C ASN A 120 -5.36 -5.14 8.66
N ALA A 121 -4.03 -5.12 8.60
CA ALA A 121 -3.17 -4.31 9.47
C ALA A 121 -3.15 -2.81 9.08
N LYS A 122 -4.07 -2.36 8.21
CA LYS A 122 -4.23 -0.97 7.76
C LYS A 122 -3.02 -0.41 7.01
N LYS A 123 -2.17 -1.27 6.45
CA LYS A 123 -1.05 -0.88 5.59
C LYS A 123 -1.53 -0.77 4.14
N ALA A 124 -0.99 0.21 3.41
CA ALA A 124 -1.26 0.31 1.98
C ALA A 124 -0.67 -0.89 1.22
N VAL A 125 -1.47 -1.50 0.36
CA VAL A 125 -1.07 -2.64 -0.47
C VAL A 125 -1.59 -2.43 -1.89
N VAL A 126 -0.70 -2.64 -2.87
CA VAL A 126 -1.01 -2.43 -4.30
C VAL A 126 -0.58 -3.67 -5.08
N ALA A 127 -1.46 -4.16 -5.95
CA ALA A 127 -1.11 -5.11 -6.98
C ALA A 127 -0.93 -4.38 -8.31
N VAL A 128 0.17 -4.65 -9.01
CA VAL A 128 0.48 -4.02 -10.29
C VAL A 128 0.75 -5.05 -11.37
N TYR A 129 0.26 -4.75 -12.56
CA TYR A 129 0.58 -5.45 -13.79
C TYR A 129 1.14 -4.43 -14.78
N MET A 130 2.09 -4.86 -15.61
CA MET A 130 2.62 -4.09 -16.72
C MET A 130 2.78 -5.01 -17.91
N ASN A 131 2.19 -4.67 -19.05
CA ASN A 131 2.42 -5.41 -20.29
C ASN A 131 3.76 -5.00 -20.95
N ALA A 132 4.14 -5.70 -22.02
CA ALA A 132 5.37 -5.41 -22.77
C ALA A 132 5.40 -4.02 -23.44
N GLU A 133 4.25 -3.38 -23.62
CA GLU A 133 4.09 -2.07 -24.25
C GLU A 133 4.15 -0.92 -23.22
N GLY A 134 4.35 -1.22 -21.94
CA GLY A 134 4.36 -0.23 -20.86
C GLY A 134 2.97 0.24 -20.43
N ILE A 135 1.91 -0.46 -20.88
CA ILE A 135 0.55 -0.25 -20.41
C ILE A 135 0.36 -1.07 -19.13
N GLY A 136 0.14 -0.36 -18.03
CA GLY A 136 -0.01 -0.94 -16.71
C GLY A 136 -1.42 -0.83 -16.16
N HIS A 137 -1.69 -1.65 -15.16
CA HIS A 137 -2.86 -1.53 -14.31
C HIS A 137 -2.46 -1.68 -12.85
N ALA A 138 -3.04 -0.87 -11.99
CA ALA A 138 -2.74 -0.84 -10.56
C ALA A 138 -4.03 -0.94 -9.75
N VAL A 139 -4.00 -1.76 -8.71
CA VAL A 139 -5.17 -2.17 -7.94
C VAL A 139 -4.85 -2.02 -6.46
N VAL A 140 -5.77 -1.41 -5.71
CA VAL A 140 -5.64 -1.32 -4.25
C VAL A 140 -6.18 -2.60 -3.64
N ILE A 141 -5.38 -3.26 -2.80
CA ILE A 141 -5.86 -4.35 -1.95
C ILE A 141 -6.43 -3.72 -0.67
N THR A 142 -7.63 -4.13 -0.30
CA THR A 142 -8.44 -3.52 0.77
C THR A 142 -8.62 -4.50 1.94
N PRO A 143 -8.86 -4.00 3.16
CA PRO A 143 -9.19 -4.87 4.29
C PRO A 143 -10.43 -5.73 4.00
N GLY A 144 -10.43 -6.94 4.55
CA GLY A 144 -11.47 -7.92 4.37
C GLY A 144 -10.95 -9.35 4.52
N GLU A 145 -11.71 -10.28 3.97
CA GLU A 145 -11.35 -11.70 3.93
C GLU A 145 -10.83 -12.07 2.54
N LEU A 146 -10.04 -13.14 2.50
CA LEU A 146 -9.72 -13.80 1.24
C LEU A 146 -11.01 -14.41 0.66
N LYS A 147 -11.22 -14.25 -0.64
CA LYS A 147 -12.38 -14.78 -1.37
C LYS A 147 -11.91 -15.85 -2.36
N PRO A 148 -12.58 -17.00 -2.48
CA PRO A 148 -12.22 -18.00 -3.47
C PRO A 148 -12.43 -17.46 -4.89
N SER A 149 -11.46 -17.72 -5.78
CA SER A 149 -11.52 -17.36 -7.19
C SER A 149 -11.55 -18.61 -8.06
N GLY A 150 -12.68 -18.84 -8.75
CA GLY A 150 -12.79 -19.94 -9.70
C GLY A 150 -11.88 -19.78 -10.92
N SER A 151 -11.60 -18.54 -11.35
CA SER A 151 -10.73 -18.29 -12.51
C SER A 151 -9.25 -18.51 -12.20
N TRP A 152 -8.82 -18.16 -10.98
CA TRP A 152 -7.41 -18.32 -10.56
C TRP A 152 -7.15 -19.66 -9.86
N GLY A 153 -8.17 -20.30 -9.28
CA GLY A 153 -7.99 -21.49 -8.44
C GLY A 153 -7.32 -21.18 -7.10
N LEU A 154 -7.43 -19.94 -6.63
CA LEU A 154 -6.75 -19.41 -5.43
C LEU A 154 -7.74 -18.64 -4.57
N ASN A 155 -7.41 -18.47 -3.28
CA ASN A 155 -8.09 -17.54 -2.40
C ASN A 155 -7.41 -16.17 -2.53
N VAL A 156 -8.14 -15.19 -3.08
CA VAL A 156 -7.61 -13.88 -3.47
C VAL A 156 -8.06 -12.79 -2.49
N PRO A 157 -7.24 -11.74 -2.28
CA PRO A 157 -7.61 -10.67 -1.38
C PRO A 157 -8.74 -9.81 -1.95
N SER A 158 -9.43 -9.12 -1.05
CA SER A 158 -10.40 -8.09 -1.41
C SER A 158 -9.69 -6.86 -1.99
N ALA A 159 -10.29 -6.24 -3.00
CA ALA A 159 -9.64 -5.18 -3.77
C ALA A 159 -10.61 -4.11 -4.29
N ALA A 160 -10.03 -3.01 -4.75
CA ALA A 160 -10.69 -1.96 -5.52
C ALA A 160 -9.85 -1.60 -6.76
N SER A 161 -10.52 -1.46 -7.91
CA SER A 161 -9.91 -1.31 -9.22
C SER A 161 -10.64 -0.26 -10.05
N PHE A 162 -9.87 0.57 -10.77
CA PHE A 162 -10.34 1.66 -11.63
C PHE A 162 -9.79 1.45 -13.04
N PHE A 163 -10.62 0.89 -13.94
CA PHE A 163 -10.20 0.53 -15.29
C PHE A 163 -10.34 1.70 -16.26
N ALA A 164 -9.23 2.32 -16.64
CA ALA A 164 -9.22 3.48 -17.53
C ALA A 164 -9.83 3.20 -18.93
N THR A 165 -9.71 1.96 -19.41
CA THR A 165 -10.20 1.52 -20.74
C THR A 165 -11.64 1.03 -20.71
N ASP A 166 -12.04 0.33 -19.64
CA ASP A 166 -13.39 -0.23 -19.45
C ASP A 166 -13.98 0.25 -18.11
N PRO A 167 -14.36 1.54 -17.99
CA PRO A 167 -14.70 2.15 -16.71
C PRO A 167 -15.82 1.42 -15.96
N GLU A 168 -16.81 0.89 -16.68
CA GLU A 168 -17.95 0.14 -16.15
C GLU A 168 -17.57 -1.16 -15.44
N LYS A 169 -16.37 -1.70 -15.70
CA LYS A 169 -15.84 -2.87 -14.99
C LYS A 169 -15.18 -2.53 -13.65
N SER A 170 -15.00 -1.23 -13.36
CA SER A 170 -14.39 -0.75 -12.12
C SER A 170 -15.23 -1.12 -10.91
N PHE A 171 -14.58 -1.36 -9.77
CA PHE A 171 -15.24 -1.89 -8.60
C PHE A 171 -14.55 -1.52 -7.30
N VAL A 172 -15.32 -1.62 -6.22
CA VAL A 172 -14.85 -1.66 -4.83
C VAL A 172 -15.39 -2.94 -4.20
N ASP A 173 -14.57 -3.66 -3.43
CA ASP A 173 -14.94 -4.85 -2.65
C ASP A 173 -15.23 -6.14 -3.48
N LYS A 174 -14.46 -6.36 -4.56
CA LYS A 174 -14.38 -7.68 -5.22
C LYS A 174 -13.03 -8.35 -4.98
N GLY A 175 -12.92 -9.63 -5.28
CA GLY A 175 -11.64 -10.34 -5.23
C GLY A 175 -10.66 -9.79 -6.27
N LEU A 176 -9.37 -9.81 -5.98
CA LEU A 176 -8.30 -9.33 -6.87
C LEU A 176 -8.38 -9.92 -8.28
N SER A 177 -8.87 -11.15 -8.42
CA SER A 177 -9.05 -11.82 -9.71
C SER A 177 -10.07 -11.16 -10.66
N TYR A 178 -10.88 -10.22 -10.18
CA TYR A 178 -11.72 -9.39 -11.05
C TYR A 178 -10.92 -8.28 -11.75
N ALA A 179 -9.73 -7.95 -11.22
CA ALA A 179 -8.88 -6.90 -11.77
C ALA A 179 -7.93 -7.39 -12.87
N PHE A 180 -7.51 -8.67 -12.82
CA PHE A 180 -6.59 -9.24 -13.80
C PHE A 180 -7.07 -10.61 -14.30
N ALA A 181 -6.95 -10.81 -15.61
CA ALA A 181 -7.29 -12.07 -16.25
C ALA A 181 -6.30 -13.19 -15.83
N LYS A 182 -6.72 -14.45 -15.96
CA LYS A 182 -5.92 -15.62 -15.55
C LYS A 182 -4.53 -15.66 -16.21
N ASN A 183 -4.42 -15.24 -17.47
CA ASN A 183 -3.15 -15.22 -18.19
C ASN A 183 -2.18 -14.13 -17.70
N MET A 184 -2.66 -13.13 -16.94
CA MET A 184 -1.84 -12.08 -16.34
C MET A 184 -1.28 -12.47 -14.98
N LEU A 185 -1.79 -13.55 -14.36
CA LEU A 185 -1.50 -13.97 -12.99
C LEU A 185 0.01 -14.02 -12.65
N LYS A 186 0.82 -14.53 -13.59
CA LYS A 186 2.29 -14.64 -13.44
C LYS A 186 3.02 -13.29 -13.42
N ASP A 187 2.41 -12.28 -14.03
CA ASP A 187 3.01 -10.96 -14.27
C ASP A 187 2.48 -9.91 -13.29
N VAL A 188 1.50 -10.27 -12.44
CA VAL A 188 1.02 -9.39 -11.36
C VAL A 188 1.96 -9.53 -10.15
N LEU A 189 2.55 -8.40 -9.76
CA LEU A 189 3.39 -8.26 -8.57
C LEU A 189 2.61 -7.54 -7.48
N ILE A 190 2.76 -7.96 -6.24
CA ILE A 190 2.07 -7.34 -5.09
C ILE A 190 3.09 -6.66 -4.18
N TYR A 191 2.84 -5.39 -3.87
CA TYR A 191 3.69 -4.57 -3.01
C TYR A 191 2.93 -4.15 -1.75
N GLY A 192 3.65 -4.18 -0.63
CA GLY A 192 3.19 -3.67 0.65
C GLY A 192 4.03 -2.49 1.10
N ARG A 193 3.39 -1.46 1.68
CA ARG A 193 4.11 -0.30 2.21
C ARG A 193 4.78 -0.62 3.54
N LYS A 194 6.04 -0.20 3.70
CA LYS A 194 6.80 -0.23 4.96
C LYS A 194 6.37 0.96 5.83
N TYR A 195 6.28 0.75 7.14
CA TYR A 195 5.93 1.77 8.14
C TYR A 195 6.91 1.68 9.30
#